data_AF-A0A4Z0PAA2-F1
#
_entry.id   AF-A0A4Z0PAA2-F1
#
_cell.length_a   1.000
_cell.length_b   1.000
_cell.length_c   1.000
_cell.angle_alpha   90.00
_cell.angle_beta   90.00
_cell.angle_gamma   90.00
#
_symmetry.space_group_name_H-M   'P 1'
#
loop_
_entity.id
_entity.type
_entity.pdbx_description
1 polymer ?
#
loop_
_entity_poly.entity_id
_entity_poly.type
_entity_poly.pdbx_seq_one_letter_code
_entity_poly.pdbx_strand_id
1 'polypeptide(L)'
;MASPHYPEGTVRALLQSDLVTEATRAALLPRLDTVPYTPQFFDDNTFELLRAVAARIYPQPERTEPIELAPVVDKRLAEGDSDGWRYDAMPPDREAYRLGLGGINQAAQALFQQPFVALSEAQQDQVIGTVANGTAPGENWQQLPIDRFFEELLAELTEAYYSHPLAQEEIGYVGMADVPGWQRIEPNQLEDREPKPVN
;
A
#
# COMPACT_ATOMS: atom_id res chain seq x y z
N MET A 1 -4.75 -10.29 23.35
CA MET A 1 -4.12 -9.10 23.94
C MET A 1 -4.33 -7.97 22.95
N ALA A 2 -4.61 -6.74 23.39
CA ALA A 2 -4.67 -5.61 22.48
C ALA A 2 -3.27 -5.41 21.85
N SER A 3 -3.23 -5.03 20.57
CA SER A 3 -1.97 -4.65 19.92
C SER A 3 -1.36 -3.45 20.65
N PRO A 4 -0.03 -3.38 20.81
CA PRO A 4 0.60 -2.21 21.40
C PRO A 4 0.28 -0.96 20.57
N HIS A 5 -0.05 0.13 21.25
CA HIS A 5 -0.21 1.45 20.63
C HIS A 5 0.97 2.33 21.01
N TYR A 6 1.40 3.18 20.09
CA TYR A 6 2.52 4.11 20.31
C TYR A 6 2.02 5.55 20.26
N PRO A 7 2.65 6.49 20.99
CA PRO A 7 2.23 7.88 20.98
C PRO A 7 2.30 8.50 19.57
N GLU A 8 1.25 9.24 19.20
CA GLU A 8 1.22 10.02 17.96
C GLU A 8 2.34 11.07 17.93
N GLY A 9 2.85 11.35 16.74
CA GLY A 9 3.89 12.35 16.50
C GLY A 9 5.31 11.91 16.85
N THR A 10 5.52 10.68 17.33
CA THR A 10 6.85 10.13 17.62
C THR A 10 7.74 10.06 16.38
N VAL A 11 7.20 9.63 15.23
CA VAL A 11 7.97 9.57 13.98
C VAL A 11 8.24 10.98 13.45
N ARG A 12 7.25 11.89 13.52
CA ARG A 12 7.46 13.29 13.09
C ARG A 12 8.52 13.98 13.96
N ALA A 13 8.51 13.77 15.27
CA ALA A 13 9.52 14.30 16.17
C ALA A 13 10.91 13.71 15.88
N LEU A 14 10.98 12.39 15.65
CA LEU A 14 12.23 11.71 15.29
C LEU A 14 12.81 12.25 13.99
N LEU A 15 11.98 12.43 12.96
CA LEU A 15 12.35 13.01 11.67
C LEU A 15 12.90 14.43 11.79
N GLN A 16 12.67 15.15 12.90
CA GLN A 16 13.22 16.49 13.16
C GLN A 16 14.51 16.47 13.98
N SER A 17 14.88 15.33 14.58
CA SER A 17 16.07 15.19 15.43
C SER A 17 17.38 15.07 14.63
N ASP A 18 18.52 15.08 15.31
CA ASP A 18 19.85 14.79 14.77
C ASP A 18 20.14 13.28 14.61
N LEU A 19 19.17 12.42 14.99
CA LEU A 19 19.28 10.96 14.88
C LEU A 19 18.97 10.42 13.47
N VAL A 20 18.52 11.29 12.56
CA VAL A 20 18.14 10.95 11.18
C VAL A 20 19.00 11.75 10.21
N THR A 21 19.77 11.06 9.37
CA THR A 21 20.59 11.69 8.33
C THR A 21 19.74 12.51 7.35
N GLU A 22 20.39 13.46 6.68
CA GLU A 22 19.76 14.26 5.63
C GLU A 22 19.23 13.38 4.48
N ALA A 23 19.95 12.33 4.10
CA ALA A 23 19.54 11.42 3.03
C ALA A 23 18.23 10.68 3.38
N THR A 24 18.16 10.12 4.59
CA THR A 24 16.94 9.44 5.07
C THR A 24 15.78 10.42 5.23
N ARG A 25 16.04 11.64 5.71
CA ARG A 25 15.04 12.70 5.81
C ARG A 25 14.49 13.11 4.44
N ALA A 26 15.36 13.30 3.45
CA ALA A 26 14.97 13.63 2.08
C ALA A 26 14.11 12.54 1.42
N ALA A 27 14.30 11.26 1.79
CA ALA A 27 13.48 10.16 1.30
C ALA A 27 12.09 10.08 1.97
N LEU A 28 12.00 10.44 3.27
CA LEU A 28 10.78 10.25 4.07
C LEU A 28 9.88 11.47 4.13
N LEU A 29 10.44 12.70 4.18
CA LEU A 29 9.63 13.92 4.29
C LEU A 29 8.62 14.08 3.15
N PRO A 30 8.95 13.85 1.86
CA PRO A 30 7.98 14.00 0.78
C PRO A 30 6.77 13.07 0.89
N ARG A 31 6.89 11.95 1.63
CA ARG A 31 5.77 11.03 1.87
C ARG A 31 4.75 11.62 2.85
N LEU A 32 5.16 12.56 3.71
CA LEU A 32 4.25 13.25 4.64
C LEU A 32 3.48 14.40 3.99
N ASP A 33 3.83 14.79 2.76
CA ASP A 33 3.14 15.84 2.04
C ASP A 33 1.77 15.36 1.55
N THR A 34 0.74 16.17 1.79
CA THR A 34 -0.65 15.88 1.38
C THR A 34 -1.00 16.50 0.02
N VAL A 35 0.01 16.72 -0.83
CA VAL A 35 -0.17 17.35 -2.14
C VAL A 35 -0.97 16.41 -3.05
N PRO A 36 -2.03 16.89 -3.73
CA PRO A 36 -2.79 16.08 -4.67
C PRO A 36 -1.89 15.47 -5.75
N TYR A 37 -2.00 14.17 -5.96
CA TYR A 37 -1.28 13.45 -7.00
C TYR A 37 -2.04 13.53 -8.34
N THR A 38 -1.30 13.72 -9.44
CA THR A 38 -1.84 13.59 -10.80
C THR A 38 -1.37 12.27 -11.40
N PRO A 39 -2.27 11.39 -11.85
CA PRO A 39 -1.89 10.11 -12.47
C PRO A 39 -0.94 10.30 -13.65
N GLN A 40 0.09 9.45 -13.71
CA GLN A 40 1.15 9.48 -14.70
C GLN A 40 1.11 8.26 -15.62
N PHE A 41 0.65 7.11 -15.12
CA PHE A 41 0.57 5.88 -15.91
C PHE A 41 -0.86 5.57 -16.37
N PHE A 42 -1.81 5.64 -15.44
CA PHE A 42 -3.23 5.39 -15.71
C PHE A 42 -3.96 6.65 -16.17
N ASP A 43 -5.06 6.45 -16.90
CA ASP A 43 -6.06 7.49 -17.06
C ASP A 43 -6.86 7.68 -15.75
N ASP A 44 -7.59 8.81 -15.65
CA ASP A 44 -8.33 9.17 -14.44
C ASP A 44 -9.28 8.06 -13.97
N ASN A 45 -9.96 7.39 -14.90
CA ASN A 45 -10.93 6.34 -14.55
C ASN A 45 -10.25 5.09 -13.98
N THR A 46 -9.14 4.68 -14.57
CA THR A 46 -8.39 3.50 -14.12
C THR A 46 -7.66 3.78 -12.82
N PHE A 47 -7.18 5.02 -12.63
CA PHE A 47 -6.60 5.45 -11.37
C PHE A 47 -7.62 5.48 -10.23
N GLU A 48 -8.84 6.00 -10.47
CA GLU A 48 -9.92 5.95 -9.47
C GLU A 48 -10.37 4.53 -9.15
N LEU A 49 -10.34 3.62 -10.15
CA LEU A 49 -10.55 2.20 -9.91
C LEU A 49 -9.45 1.61 -8.99
N LEU A 50 -8.18 1.92 -9.23
CA LEU A 50 -7.08 1.49 -8.37
C LEU A 50 -7.24 2.02 -6.93
N ARG A 51 -7.63 3.29 -6.76
CA ARG A 51 -7.92 3.88 -5.44
C ARG A 51 -9.03 3.13 -4.71
N ALA A 52 -10.15 2.87 -5.39
CA ALA A 52 -11.26 2.13 -4.82
C ALA A 52 -10.87 0.70 -4.45
N VAL A 53 -10.11 0.01 -5.29
CA VAL A 53 -9.59 -1.34 -5.01
C VAL A 53 -8.65 -1.33 -3.81
N ALA A 54 -7.68 -0.41 -3.77
CA ALA A 54 -6.73 -0.30 -2.68
C ALA A 54 -7.43 -0.05 -1.33
N ALA A 55 -8.47 0.81 -1.32
CA ALA A 55 -9.26 1.09 -0.13
C ALA A 55 -10.05 -0.11 0.41
N ARG A 56 -10.24 -1.17 -0.38
CA ARG A 56 -10.90 -2.42 0.03
C ARG A 56 -9.92 -3.54 0.36
N ILE A 57 -8.76 -3.58 -0.31
CA ILE A 57 -7.69 -4.53 0.00
C ILE A 57 -6.97 -4.14 1.30
N TYR A 58 -6.72 -2.85 1.50
CA TYR A 58 -6.01 -2.32 2.66
C TYR A 58 -6.82 -1.20 3.34
N PRO A 59 -7.94 -1.54 4.00
CA PRO A 59 -8.77 -0.55 4.69
C PRO A 59 -8.02 0.06 5.89
N GLN A 60 -8.24 1.36 6.12
CA GLN A 60 -7.60 2.13 7.20
C GLN A 60 -8.66 2.81 8.10
N PRO A 61 -9.57 2.06 8.75
CA PRO A 61 -10.74 2.62 9.44
C PRO A 61 -10.38 3.47 10.67
N GLU A 62 -9.19 3.30 11.23
CA GLU A 62 -8.70 4.07 12.39
C GLU A 62 -8.17 5.46 11.99
N ARG A 63 -7.93 5.71 10.70
CA ARG A 63 -7.39 6.97 10.20
C ARG A 63 -8.50 7.92 9.75
N THR A 64 -8.44 9.16 10.23
CA THR A 64 -9.31 10.24 9.73
C THR A 64 -8.94 10.61 8.28
N GLU A 65 -7.64 10.61 7.98
CA GLU A 65 -7.09 10.82 6.64
C GLU A 65 -6.28 9.55 6.26
N PRO A 66 -6.86 8.63 5.47
CA PRO A 66 -6.14 7.47 4.99
C PRO A 66 -4.92 7.85 4.16
N ILE A 67 -3.85 7.06 4.27
CA ILE A 67 -2.69 7.16 3.39
C ILE A 67 -3.11 6.69 2.00
N GLU A 68 -2.96 7.55 1.00
CA GLU A 68 -3.24 7.24 -0.41
C GLU A 68 -2.16 6.29 -0.97
N LEU A 69 -2.56 5.05 -1.27
CA LEU A 69 -1.64 4.01 -1.76
C LEU A 69 -1.50 3.98 -3.30
N ALA A 70 -2.58 4.32 -4.02
CA ALA A 70 -2.60 4.29 -5.48
C ALA A 70 -1.52 5.17 -6.16
N PRO A 71 -1.15 6.37 -5.63
CA PRO A 71 -0.06 7.16 -6.19
C PRO A 71 1.28 6.43 -6.27
N VAL A 72 1.60 5.59 -5.26
CA VAL A 72 2.88 4.85 -5.22
C VAL A 72 2.94 3.85 -6.37
N VAL A 73 1.87 3.09 -6.55
CA VAL A 73 1.72 2.09 -7.62
C VAL A 73 1.75 2.76 -9.00
N ASP A 74 0.95 3.80 -9.22
CA ASP A 74 0.86 4.50 -10.51
C ASP A 74 2.22 5.12 -10.91
N LYS A 75 2.89 5.79 -9.96
CA LYS A 75 4.21 6.38 -10.20
C LYS A 75 5.26 5.33 -10.55
N ARG A 76 5.35 4.24 -9.78
CA ARG A 76 6.27 3.13 -10.05
C ARG A 76 6.06 2.56 -11.45
N LEU A 77 4.80 2.31 -11.82
CA LEU A 77 4.45 1.80 -13.14
C LEU A 77 4.82 2.80 -14.25
N ALA A 78 4.65 4.10 -14.02
CA ALA A 78 5.06 5.15 -14.96
C ALA A 78 6.58 5.17 -15.18
N GLU A 79 7.35 5.09 -14.10
CA GLU A 79 8.82 5.07 -14.11
C GLU A 79 9.38 3.76 -14.70
N GLY A 80 8.60 2.67 -14.63
CA GLY A 80 9.02 1.35 -15.08
C GLY A 80 9.92 0.65 -14.07
N ASP A 81 9.85 1.07 -12.80
CA ASP A 81 10.56 0.46 -11.70
C ASP A 81 9.95 -0.91 -11.34
N SER A 82 10.81 -1.84 -10.93
CA SER A 82 10.47 -3.20 -10.54
C SER A 82 11.44 -3.66 -9.45
N ASP A 83 10.99 -4.57 -8.60
CA ASP A 83 11.80 -5.24 -7.58
C ASP A 83 12.81 -6.25 -8.15
N GLY A 84 12.79 -6.48 -9.46
CA GLY A 84 13.71 -7.35 -10.17
C GLY A 84 13.29 -8.82 -10.23
N TRP A 85 12.07 -9.16 -9.82
CA TRP A 85 11.51 -10.50 -9.96
C TRP A 85 10.04 -10.43 -10.44
N ARG A 86 9.54 -11.56 -10.94
CA ARG A 86 8.13 -11.79 -11.28
C ARG A 86 7.89 -13.29 -11.42
N TYR A 87 6.70 -13.79 -11.06
CA TYR A 87 6.29 -15.15 -11.41
C TYR A 87 6.38 -15.40 -12.92
N ASP A 88 6.86 -16.57 -13.34
CA ASP A 88 7.03 -16.94 -14.75
C ASP A 88 5.71 -16.89 -15.54
N ALA A 89 4.60 -17.24 -14.89
CA ALA A 89 3.25 -17.24 -15.46
C ALA A 89 2.60 -15.86 -15.60
N MET A 90 3.18 -14.80 -15.01
CA MET A 90 2.61 -13.45 -15.06
C MET A 90 3.08 -12.68 -16.31
N PRO A 91 2.31 -11.71 -16.82
CA PRO A 91 2.81 -10.72 -17.78
C PRO A 91 3.59 -9.61 -17.05
N PRO A 92 4.35 -8.75 -17.76
CA PRO A 92 5.01 -7.59 -17.15
C PRO A 92 4.03 -6.69 -16.38
N ASP A 93 4.48 -6.03 -15.31
CA ASP A 93 3.62 -5.35 -14.32
C ASP A 93 2.60 -4.38 -14.92
N ARG A 94 3.03 -3.56 -15.89
CA ARG A 94 2.14 -2.63 -16.61
C ARG A 94 0.97 -3.32 -17.29
N GLU A 95 1.19 -4.52 -17.82
CA GLU A 95 0.16 -5.35 -18.44
C GLU A 95 -0.65 -6.09 -17.38
N ALA A 96 0.01 -6.65 -16.36
CA ALA A 96 -0.63 -7.33 -15.24
C ALA A 96 -1.66 -6.42 -14.55
N TYR A 97 -1.29 -5.17 -14.25
CA TYR A 97 -2.19 -4.20 -13.63
C TYR A 97 -3.36 -3.79 -14.53
N ARG A 98 -3.14 -3.60 -15.84
CA ARG A 98 -4.24 -3.29 -16.77
C ARG A 98 -5.23 -4.46 -16.87
N LEU A 99 -4.72 -5.68 -16.99
CA LEU A 99 -5.54 -6.89 -17.04
C LEU A 99 -6.27 -7.11 -15.72
N GLY A 100 -5.58 -6.96 -14.59
CA GLY A 100 -6.12 -7.21 -13.26
C GLY A 100 -7.19 -6.20 -12.84
N LEU A 101 -6.93 -4.90 -13.00
CA LEU A 101 -7.95 -3.86 -12.73
C LEU A 101 -9.14 -4.02 -13.69
N GLY A 102 -8.89 -4.30 -14.98
CA GLY A 102 -9.95 -4.61 -15.93
C GLY A 102 -10.76 -5.84 -15.53
N GLY A 103 -10.11 -6.88 -15.01
CA GLY A 103 -10.74 -8.11 -14.52
C GLY A 103 -11.60 -7.88 -13.29
N ILE A 104 -11.17 -7.01 -12.36
CA ILE A 104 -11.97 -6.57 -11.21
C ILE A 104 -13.24 -5.86 -11.69
N ASN A 105 -13.11 -4.96 -12.68
CA ASN A 105 -14.27 -4.25 -13.22
C ASN A 105 -15.22 -5.17 -14.01
N GLN A 106 -14.69 -6.16 -14.74
CA GLN A 106 -15.49 -7.21 -15.37
C GLN A 106 -16.25 -8.04 -14.33
N ALA A 107 -15.61 -8.38 -13.20
CA ALA A 107 -16.25 -9.10 -12.11
C ALA A 107 -17.39 -8.30 -11.48
N ALA A 108 -17.18 -7.00 -11.24
CA ALA A 108 -18.22 -6.08 -10.79
C ALA A 108 -19.41 -6.03 -11.76
N GLN A 109 -19.14 -5.90 -13.07
CA GLN A 109 -20.17 -5.90 -14.09
C GLN A 109 -20.95 -7.22 -14.14
N ALA A 110 -20.27 -8.36 -14.04
CA ALA A 110 -20.92 -9.67 -14.08
C ALA A 110 -21.80 -9.92 -12.85
N LEU A 111 -21.34 -9.56 -11.65
CA LEU A 111 -22.03 -9.82 -10.39
C LEU A 111 -23.14 -8.80 -10.09
N PHE A 112 -22.96 -7.54 -10.48
CA PHE A 112 -23.83 -6.42 -10.05
C PHE A 112 -24.28 -5.49 -11.17
N GLN A 113 -23.90 -5.76 -12.42
CA GLN A 113 -24.27 -4.97 -13.61
C GLN A 113 -23.85 -3.50 -13.55
N GLN A 114 -22.80 -3.20 -12.78
CA GLN A 114 -22.26 -1.86 -12.58
C GLN A 114 -20.72 -1.92 -12.53
N PRO A 115 -20.03 -0.82 -12.88
CA PRO A 115 -18.59 -0.74 -12.68
C PRO A 115 -18.25 -0.77 -11.18
N PHE A 116 -17.08 -1.29 -10.82
CA PHE A 116 -16.66 -1.49 -9.42
C PHE A 116 -16.77 -0.21 -8.57
N VAL A 117 -16.38 0.93 -9.14
CA VAL A 117 -16.42 2.24 -8.46
C VAL A 117 -17.84 2.75 -8.16
N ALA A 118 -18.87 2.21 -8.81
CA ALA A 118 -20.27 2.58 -8.57
C ALA A 118 -20.96 1.67 -7.54
N LEU A 119 -20.31 0.59 -7.13
CA LEU A 119 -20.85 -0.36 -6.15
C LEU A 119 -20.85 0.23 -4.74
N SER A 120 -21.74 -0.28 -3.88
CA SER A 120 -21.64 -0.04 -2.44
C SER A 120 -20.41 -0.74 -1.87
N GLU A 121 -19.88 -0.27 -0.73
CA GLU A 121 -18.70 -0.87 -0.09
C GLU A 121 -18.84 -2.38 0.13
N ALA A 122 -20.00 -2.84 0.59
CA ALA A 122 -20.26 -4.27 0.79
C ALA A 122 -20.24 -5.08 -0.53
N GLN A 123 -20.66 -4.47 -1.64
CA GLN A 123 -20.59 -5.10 -2.96
C GLN A 123 -19.15 -5.10 -3.50
N GLN A 124 -18.38 -4.03 -3.25
CA GLN A 124 -16.95 -3.99 -3.56
C GLN A 124 -16.19 -5.09 -2.80
N ASP A 125 -16.47 -5.25 -1.50
CA ASP A 125 -15.91 -6.32 -0.66
C ASP A 125 -16.25 -7.71 -1.22
N GLN A 126 -17.47 -7.91 -1.71
CA GLN A 126 -17.88 -9.16 -2.38
C GLN A 126 -17.06 -9.41 -3.65
N VAL A 127 -16.85 -8.40 -4.50
CA VAL A 127 -16.01 -8.54 -5.71
C VAL A 127 -14.56 -8.87 -5.31
N ILE A 128 -13.95 -8.10 -4.41
CA ILE A 128 -12.58 -8.34 -3.94
C ILE A 128 -12.46 -9.73 -3.31
N GLY A 129 -13.48 -10.18 -2.57
CA GLY A 129 -13.56 -11.53 -2.04
C GLY A 129 -13.52 -12.60 -3.13
N THR A 130 -14.20 -12.42 -4.27
CA THR A 130 -14.08 -13.37 -5.39
C THR A 130 -12.69 -13.37 -6.03
N VAL A 131 -12.02 -12.21 -6.08
CA VAL A 131 -10.66 -12.08 -6.61
C VAL A 131 -9.65 -12.77 -5.70
N ALA A 132 -9.72 -12.50 -4.40
CA ALA A 132 -8.89 -13.14 -3.38
C ALA A 132 -9.05 -14.67 -3.34
N ASN A 133 -10.25 -15.17 -3.64
CA ASN A 133 -10.53 -16.61 -3.73
C ASN A 133 -10.23 -17.22 -5.11
N GLY A 134 -9.75 -16.42 -6.07
CA GLY A 134 -9.47 -16.86 -7.44
C GLY A 134 -10.68 -17.33 -8.24
N THR A 135 -11.88 -16.84 -7.91
CA THR A 135 -13.17 -17.24 -8.51
C THR A 135 -13.88 -16.10 -9.24
N ALA A 136 -13.27 -14.92 -9.33
CA ALA A 136 -13.89 -13.77 -9.98
C ALA A 136 -14.19 -14.05 -11.46
N PRO A 137 -15.39 -13.73 -11.96
CA PRO A 137 -15.70 -13.84 -13.37
C PRO A 137 -15.01 -12.73 -14.17
N GLY A 138 -14.63 -13.02 -15.42
CA GLY A 138 -14.01 -12.05 -16.32
C GLY A 138 -13.10 -12.73 -17.34
N GLU A 139 -13.05 -12.20 -18.56
CA GLU A 139 -12.21 -12.74 -19.63
C GLU A 139 -10.73 -12.43 -19.41
N ASN A 140 -10.41 -11.34 -18.70
CA ASN A 140 -9.02 -10.98 -18.40
C ASN A 140 -8.31 -12.04 -17.55
N TRP A 141 -9.04 -12.74 -16.68
CA TRP A 141 -8.50 -13.82 -15.84
C TRP A 141 -8.09 -15.06 -16.65
N GLN A 142 -8.46 -15.16 -17.93
CA GLN A 142 -7.94 -16.20 -18.84
C GLN A 142 -6.50 -15.92 -19.29
N GLN A 143 -6.05 -14.66 -19.16
CA GLN A 143 -4.72 -14.20 -19.56
C GLN A 143 -3.83 -13.85 -18.35
N LEU A 144 -4.43 -13.74 -17.17
CA LEU A 144 -3.77 -13.34 -15.94
C LEU A 144 -4.15 -14.28 -14.80
N PRO A 145 -3.19 -15.02 -14.21
CA PRO A 145 -3.43 -15.80 -13.01
C PRO A 145 -3.95 -14.90 -11.87
N ILE A 146 -5.21 -15.07 -11.51
CA ILE A 146 -5.92 -14.20 -10.57
C ILE A 146 -5.35 -14.22 -9.16
N ASP A 147 -4.92 -15.40 -8.70
CA ASP A 147 -4.28 -15.63 -7.42
C ASP A 147 -2.96 -14.87 -7.33
N ARG A 148 -2.11 -14.98 -8.37
CA ARG A 148 -0.83 -14.27 -8.43
C ARG A 148 -1.00 -12.77 -8.53
N PHE A 149 -1.94 -12.30 -9.35
CA PHE A 149 -2.23 -10.86 -9.41
C PHE A 149 -2.68 -10.31 -8.06
N PHE A 150 -3.55 -11.02 -7.35
CA PHE A 150 -4.01 -10.58 -6.03
C PHE A 150 -2.88 -10.59 -5.00
N GLU A 151 -2.02 -11.61 -4.99
CA GLU A 151 -0.82 -11.67 -4.14
C GLU A 151 0.11 -10.46 -4.38
N GLU A 152 0.45 -10.17 -5.64
CA GLU A 152 1.31 -9.05 -6.04
C GLU A 152 0.69 -7.70 -5.62
N LEU A 153 -0.60 -7.50 -5.89
CA LEU A 153 -1.29 -6.26 -5.52
C LEU A 153 -1.35 -6.07 -4.00
N LEU A 154 -1.63 -7.13 -3.23
CA LEU A 154 -1.65 -7.06 -1.78
C LEU A 154 -0.26 -6.75 -1.21
N ALA A 155 0.78 -7.39 -1.74
CA ALA A 155 2.16 -7.14 -1.35
C ALA A 155 2.56 -5.69 -1.63
N GLU A 156 2.33 -5.21 -2.86
CA GLU A 156 2.69 -3.84 -3.26
C GLU A 156 1.95 -2.78 -2.44
N LEU A 157 0.66 -2.98 -2.15
CA LEU A 157 -0.10 -2.05 -1.29
C LEU A 157 0.41 -2.07 0.16
N THR A 158 0.81 -3.23 0.67
CA THR A 158 1.38 -3.36 2.02
C THR A 158 2.74 -2.66 2.11
N GLU A 159 3.59 -2.82 1.10
CA GLU A 159 4.87 -2.13 1.01
C GLU A 159 4.68 -0.62 0.89
N ALA A 160 3.77 -0.17 0.02
CA ALA A 160 3.42 1.23 -0.11
C ALA A 160 2.98 1.82 1.24
N TYR A 161 2.13 1.11 1.99
CA TYR A 161 1.66 1.53 3.30
C TYR A 161 2.82 1.66 4.30
N TYR A 162 3.61 0.60 4.52
CA TYR A 162 4.70 0.62 5.51
C TYR A 162 5.93 1.43 5.08
N SER A 163 6.00 1.87 3.83
CA SER A 163 6.97 2.88 3.40
C SER A 163 6.64 4.28 3.95
N HIS A 164 5.40 4.51 4.39
CA HIS A 164 4.92 5.80 4.84
C HIS A 164 5.28 6.05 6.33
N PRO A 165 5.84 7.22 6.71
CA PRO A 165 6.25 7.47 8.09
C PRO A 165 5.12 7.36 9.12
N LEU A 166 3.89 7.74 8.76
CA LEU A 166 2.74 7.58 9.67
C LEU A 166 2.36 6.11 9.91
N ALA A 167 2.58 5.20 8.96
CA ALA A 167 2.34 3.77 9.18
C ALA A 167 3.44 3.16 10.07
N GLN A 168 4.67 3.64 9.92
CA GLN A 168 5.78 3.26 10.79
C GLN A 168 5.55 3.69 12.25
N GLU A 169 4.93 4.85 12.46
CA GLU A 169 4.54 5.34 13.78
C GLU A 169 3.57 4.39 14.49
N GLU A 170 2.58 3.86 13.78
CA GLU A 170 1.57 2.95 14.34
C GLU A 170 2.17 1.69 14.97
N ILE A 171 3.27 1.20 14.38
CA ILE A 171 3.96 -0.01 14.85
C ILE A 171 5.19 0.32 15.71
N GLY A 172 5.41 1.59 16.05
CA GLY A 172 6.56 2.03 16.84
C GLY A 172 7.91 1.85 16.14
N TYR A 173 7.91 1.76 14.81
CA TYR A 173 9.11 1.56 14.03
C TYR A 173 9.92 2.87 13.96
N VAL A 174 11.18 2.80 14.40
CA VAL A 174 12.12 3.93 14.36
C VAL A 174 13.41 3.61 13.62
N GLY A 175 13.38 2.62 12.72
CA GLY A 175 14.55 2.21 11.92
C GLY A 175 15.18 3.33 11.09
N MET A 176 14.45 4.41 10.82
CA MET A 176 14.98 5.62 10.18
C MET A 176 15.99 6.40 11.03
N ALA A 177 16.11 6.11 12.34
CA ALA A 177 17.11 6.70 13.22
C ALA A 177 18.51 6.12 12.95
N ASP A 178 19.06 6.43 11.79
CA ASP A 178 20.29 5.85 11.24
C ASP A 178 21.58 6.42 11.87
N VAL A 179 21.49 7.43 12.75
CA VAL A 179 22.62 8.01 13.49
C VAL A 179 22.37 7.94 15.00
N PRO A 180 23.33 7.48 15.84
CA PRO A 180 24.70 7.05 15.55
C PRO A 180 24.82 5.56 15.14
N GLY A 181 23.79 4.98 14.52
CA GLY A 181 23.66 3.52 14.32
C GLY A 181 22.99 2.83 15.51
N TRP A 182 22.90 1.51 15.46
CA TRP A 182 22.21 0.67 16.46
C TRP A 182 23.24 -0.13 17.27
N GLN A 183 23.22 -0.02 18.59
CA GLN A 183 24.20 -0.61 19.50
C GLN A 183 23.62 -1.74 20.35
N ARG A 184 22.32 -1.69 20.66
CA ARG A 184 21.61 -2.76 21.37
C ARG A 184 21.15 -3.82 20.36
N ILE A 185 21.83 -4.97 20.36
CA ILE A 185 21.59 -6.08 19.41
C ILE A 185 20.93 -7.31 20.05
N GLU A 186 20.75 -7.29 21.37
CA GLU A 186 20.13 -8.39 22.10
C GLU A 186 18.59 -8.29 22.05
N PRO A 187 17.86 -9.41 22.01
CA PRO A 187 16.41 -9.41 22.04
C PRO A 187 15.85 -8.61 23.24
N ASN A 188 14.84 -7.79 22.98
CA ASN A 188 14.16 -6.93 23.96
C ASN A 188 15.05 -5.87 24.64
N GLN A 189 16.19 -5.51 24.03
CA GLN A 189 16.96 -4.34 24.44
C GLN A 189 16.68 -3.15 23.51
N LEU A 190 15.68 -2.36 23.87
CA LEU A 190 15.34 -1.14 23.13
C LEU A 190 16.39 -0.07 23.34
N GLU A 191 16.78 0.69 22.31
CA GLU A 191 17.51 1.95 22.40
C GLU A 191 16.68 3.03 23.11
N ASP A 192 17.33 4.04 23.68
CA ASP A 192 16.62 5.10 24.42
C ASP A 192 15.71 5.95 23.52
N ARG A 193 15.96 5.93 22.20
CA ARG A 193 15.16 6.60 21.16
C ARG A 193 13.96 5.77 20.69
N GLU A 194 13.84 4.52 21.09
CA GLU A 194 12.70 3.68 20.72
C GLU A 194 11.47 4.04 21.56
N PRO A 195 10.30 4.21 20.94
CA PRO A 195 9.09 4.58 21.65
C PRO A 195 8.61 3.42 22.51
N LYS A 196 8.07 3.74 23.68
CA LYS A 196 7.42 2.76 24.56
C LYS A 196 5.93 2.70 24.24
N PRO A 197 5.33 1.50 24.26
CA PRO A 197 3.90 1.39 24.05
C PRO A 197 3.13 2.09 25.18
N VAL A 198 2.01 2.71 24.83
CA VAL A 198 1.02 3.22 25.77
C VAL A 198 -0.01 2.11 26.06
N ASN A 199 -0.37 1.97 27.34
CA ASN A 199 -1.41 1.03 27.79
C ASN A 199 -2.81 1.58 27.56
#